data_AF-A0A158CPY0-F1
#
_entry.id   AF-A0A158CPY0-F1
#
_cell.length_a   1.000
_cell.length_b   1.000
_cell.length_c   1.000
_cell.angle_alpha   90.00
_cell.angle_beta   90.00
_cell.angle_gamma   90.00
#
_symmetry.space_group_name_H-M   'P 1'
#
loop_
_entity.id
_entity.type
_entity.pdbx_description
1 polymer ?
#
loop_
_entity_poly.entity_id
_entity_poly.type
_entity_poly.pdbx_seq_one_letter_code
_entity_poly.pdbx_strand_id
1 'polypeptide(L)' 'MEVSERIGSREFSATLALNGLLILKEGNRELLRATLCDALAALGEWPEVTNLDSTVGDMLRAYIRSYARVT' A
#
# COMPACT_ATOMS: atom_id res chain seq x y z
N MET A 1 6.10 0.73 -6.53
CA MET A 1 6.60 0.58 -5.15
C MET A 1 6.05 -0.69 -4.54
N GLU A 2 6.83 -1.43 -3.77
CA GLU A 2 6.36 -2.60 -3.02
C GLU A 2 6.80 -2.48 -1.56
N VAL A 3 5.89 -2.85 -0.66
CA VAL A 3 6.15 -2.94 0.78
C VAL A 3 5.72 -4.31 1.25
N SER A 4 6.61 -4.98 1.99
CA SER A 4 6.31 -6.26 2.63
C SER A 4 6.42 -6.11 4.15
N GLU A 5 5.45 -6.65 4.87
CA GLU A 5 5.46 -6.72 6.33
C GLU A 5 5.04 -8.11 6.81
N ARG A 6 5.66 -8.55 7.91
CA ARG A 6 5.24 -9.74 8.64
C ARG A 6 4.40 -9.32 9.85
N ILE A 7 3.15 -9.79 9.92
CA ILE A 7 2.22 -9.52 11.02
C ILE A 7 1.88 -10.84 11.72
N GLY A 8 2.52 -11.07 12.87
CA GLY A 8 2.47 -12.36 13.55
C GLY A 8 3.16 -13.45 12.73
N SER A 9 2.46 -14.55 12.42
CA SER A 9 2.95 -15.63 11.56
C SER A 9 2.72 -15.39 10.06
N ARG A 10 1.92 -14.38 9.70
CA ARG A 10 1.49 -14.10 8.32
C ARG A 10 2.39 -13.10 7.63
N GLU A 11 2.62 -13.29 6.35
CA GLU A 11 3.43 -12.41 5.50
C GLU A 11 2.52 -11.70 4.51
N PHE A 12 2.58 -10.37 4.49
CA PHE A 12 1.77 -9.54 3.60
C PHE A 12 2.68 -8.72 2.70
N SER A 13 2.25 -8.51 1.45
CA SER A 13 2.86 -7.52 0.57
C SER A 13 1.81 -6.65 -0.10
N ALA A 14 2.10 -5.36 -0.19
CA ALA A 14 1.29 -4.39 -0.91
C ALA A 14 2.14 -3.76 -2.01
N THR A 15 1.66 -3.86 -3.25
CA THR A 15 2.31 -3.32 -4.42
C THR A 15 1.46 -2.20 -5.00
N LEU A 16 2.05 -1.02 -5.17
CA LEU A 16 1.48 0.09 -5.91
C LEU A 16 2.21 0.26 -7.25
N ALA A 17 1.49 0.06 -8.34
CA ALA A 17 1.97 0.30 -9.69
C ALA A 17 1.74 1.77 -10.12
N LEU A 18 2.52 2.23 -11.11
CA LEU A 18 2.47 3.61 -11.61
C LEU A 18 1.13 4.01 -12.22
N ASN A 19 0.32 3.05 -12.65
CA ASN A 19 -1.04 3.27 -13.15
C ASN A 19 -2.09 3.37 -12.01
N GLY A 20 -1.64 3.48 -10.76
CA GLY A 20 -2.52 3.56 -9.58
C GLY A 20 -3.10 2.21 -9.15
N LEU A 21 -2.68 1.09 -9.74
CA LEU A 21 -3.13 -0.23 -9.31
C LEU A 21 -2.46 -0.62 -7.99
N LEU A 22 -3.28 -0.85 -6.96
CA LEU A 22 -2.90 -1.41 -5.67
C LEU A 22 -3.26 -2.90 -5.63
N ILE A 23 -2.28 -3.72 -5.31
CA ILE A 23 -2.45 -5.16 -5.08
C ILE A 23 -2.00 -5.50 -3.67
N LEU A 24 -2.83 -6.21 -2.91
CA LEU A 24 -2.50 -6.74 -1.59
C LEU A 24 -2.43 -8.28 -1.66
N LYS A 25 -1.38 -8.85 -1.10
CA LYS A 25 -1.18 -10.30 -1.01
C LYS A 25 -0.90 -10.74 0.42
N GLU A 26 -1.26 -11.99 0.70
CA GLU A 26 -0.79 -12.76 1.87
C GLU A 26 -0.08 -14.02 1.37
N GLY A 27 1.24 -14.08 1.57
CA GLY A 27 2.10 -15.03 0.88
C GLY A 27 1.94 -14.93 -0.65
N ASN A 28 1.56 -16.04 -1.29
CA ASN A 28 1.31 -16.09 -2.74
C ASN A 28 -0.14 -15.80 -3.14
N ARG A 29 -1.04 -15.58 -2.17
CA ARG A 29 -2.47 -15.36 -2.45
C ARG A 29 -2.76 -13.87 -2.62
N GLU A 30 -3.32 -13.50 -3.76
CA GLU A 30 -3.91 -12.17 -3.94
C GLU A 30 -5.20 -12.05 -3.12
N LEU A 31 -5.25 -11.05 -2.25
CA LEU A 31 -6.39 -10.77 -1.38
C LEU A 31 -7.26 -9.65 -1.95
N LEU A 32 -6.63 -8.63 -2.53
CA LEU A 32 -7.32 -7.46 -3.05
C LEU A 32 -6.57 -6.85 -4.22
N ARG A 33 -7.35 -6.32 -5.16
CA ARG A 33 -6.91 -5.51 -6.30
C ARG A 33 -7.84 -4.31 -6.44
N ALA A 34 -7.29 -3.11 -6.32
CA ALA A 34 -8.05 -1.86 -6.38
C ALA A 34 -7.26 -0.75 -7.11
N THR A 35 -7.95 0.27 -7.59
CA THR A 35 -7.33 1.44 -8.23
C THR A 35 -7.36 2.64 -7.28
N LEU A 36 -6.20 3.21 -6.99
CA LEU A 36 -6.03 4.46 -6.24
C LEU A 36 -6.00 5.64 -7.22
N CYS A 37 -7.15 5.99 -7.80
CA CYS A 37 -7.22 7.10 -8.76
C CYS A 37 -7.21 8.48 -8.07
N ASP A 38 -7.83 8.62 -6.89
CA ASP A 38 -8.07 9.96 -6.32
C ASP A 38 -7.11 10.33 -5.16
N ALA A 39 -6.80 9.37 -4.28
CA ALA A 39 -6.00 9.64 -3.07
C ALA A 39 -4.50 9.89 -3.38
N LEU A 40 -3.95 9.25 -4.41
CA LEU A 40 -2.57 9.47 -4.85
C LEU A 40 -2.42 10.73 -5.71
N ALA A 41 -3.43 11.05 -6.52
CA ALA A 41 -3.48 12.30 -7.27
C ALA A 41 -3.46 13.50 -6.31
N ALA A 42 -4.23 13.44 -5.21
CA ALA A 42 -4.24 14.47 -4.18
C ALA A 42 -2.89 14.64 -3.45
N LEU A 43 -2.09 13.57 -3.29
CA LEU A 43 -0.77 13.63 -2.64
C LEU A 43 0.31 14.26 -3.53
N GLY A 44 0.21 14.11 -4.85
CA GLY A 44 1.12 14.73 -5.80
C GLY A 44 0.95 16.25 -5.91
N GLU A 45 -0.22 16.78 -5.52
CA GLU A 45 -0.52 18.21 -5.50
C GLU A 45 -0.07 18.93 -4.22
N TRP A 46 0.52 18.21 -3.26
CA TRP A 46 0.98 18.79 -2.00
C TRP A 46 2.48 19.11 -2.09
N PRO A 47 2.86 20.37 -2.38
CA PRO A 47 4.27 20.74 -2.61
C PRO A 47 5.17 20.56 -1.38
N GLU A 48 4.59 20.34 -0.20
CA GLU A 48 5.30 20.13 1.06
C GLU A 48 5.73 18.67 1.30
N VAL A 49 5.24 17.71 0.50
CA VAL A 49 5.62 16.30 0.63
C VAL A 49 6.99 16.07 0.02
N THR A 50 8.03 16.43 0.78
CA THR A 50 9.43 16.34 0.36
C THR A 50 9.90 14.90 0.17
N ASN A 51 9.19 13.92 0.74
CA ASN A 51 9.48 12.48 0.63
C ASN A 51 8.20 11.70 0.26
N LEU A 52 7.74 11.86 -0.98
CA LEU A 52 6.57 11.14 -1.50
C LEU A 52 6.73 9.63 -1.36
N ASP A 53 7.92 9.09 -1.63
CA ASP A 53 8.19 7.65 -1.56
C ASP A 53 8.01 7.08 -0.14
N SER A 54 8.53 7.76 0.90
CA SER A 54 8.33 7.31 2.28
C SER A 54 6.86 7.42 2.70
N THR A 55 6.18 8.47 2.26
CA THR A 55 4.75 8.70 2.54
C THR A 55 3.89 7.59 1.96
N VAL A 56 4.11 7.27 0.67
CA VAL A 56 3.42 6.14 0.00
C VAL A 56 3.77 4.82 0.69
N GLY A 57 5.02 4.63 1.10
CA GLY A 57 5.43 3.45 1.87
C GLY A 57 4.67 3.29 3.18
N ASP A 58 4.55 4.37 3.95
CA ASP A 58 3.82 4.37 5.23
C ASP A 58 2.33 4.15 5.04
N MET A 59 1.73 4.69 3.96
CA MET A 59 0.34 4.38 3.59
C MET A 59 0.15 2.89 3.28
N LEU A 60 1.05 2.28 2.52
CA LEU A 60 1.00 0.85 2.20
C LEU A 60 1.15 -0.01 3.47
N ARG A 61 2.06 0.35 4.39
CA ARG A 61 2.20 -0.32 5.70
C ARG A 61 0.92 -0.19 6.53
N ALA A 62 0.36 1.02 6.62
CA ALA A 62 -0.89 1.26 7.34
C ALA A 62 -2.04 0.43 6.75
N TYR A 63 -2.09 0.31 5.42
CA TYR A 63 -3.08 -0.50 4.72
C TYR A 63 -2.93 -2.00 5.02
N ILE A 64 -1.71 -2.55 4.95
CA ILE A 64 -1.40 -3.93 5.35
C ILE A 64 -1.88 -4.20 6.78
N ARG A 65 -1.51 -3.32 7.73
CA ARG A 65 -1.86 -3.49 9.15
C ARG A 65 -3.36 -3.38 9.41
N SER A 66 -4.06 -2.50 8.67
CA SER A 66 -5.51 -2.38 8.73
C SER A 66 -6.18 -3.67 8.27
N TYR A 67 -5.76 -4.22 7.12
CA TYR A 67 -6.31 -5.46 6.59
C TYR A 67 -6.03 -6.65 7.54
N ALA A 68 -4.78 -6.80 7.99
CA ALA A 68 -4.37 -7.87 8.89
C ALA A 68 -5.08 -7.85 10.26
N ARG A 69 -5.74 -6.76 10.66
CA ARG A 69 -6.55 -6.72 11.89
C ARG A 69 -7.97 -7.22 11.68
N VAL A 70 -8.51 -7.09 10.47
CA VAL A 70 -9.90 -7.43 10.14
C VAL A 70 -10.03 -8.89 9.74
N THR A 71 -9.00 -9.45 9.11
CA THR A 71 -8.87 -10.87 8.75
C THR A 71 -7.96 -11.62 9.70
#